data_AF-A0A9D7REK3-F1
#
_entry.id   AF-A0A9D7REK3-F1
#
_cell.length_a   1.000
_cell.length_b   1.000
_cell.length_c   1.000
_cell.angle_alpha   90.00
_cell.angle_beta   90.00
_cell.angle_gamma   90.00
#
_symmetry.space_group_name_H-M   'P 1'
#
loop_
_entity.id
_entity.type
_entity.pdbx_description
1 polymer ?
#
loop_
_entity_poly.entity_id
_entity_poly.type
_entity_poly.pdbx_seq_one_letter_code
_entity_poly.pdbx_strand_id
1 'polypeptide(L)'
;MQVNQEKDKYKVEIRSYFENEADQNLNLPIALLEDEVWTRLRMGPDALPLGAVQVYPSAMYLRLMHKTFKTYTAEGKLEKYTGSEFNGEKLKVYSLSFPELERKLEIVFQNKTPYLIEGWIETHPALADKQVRQTIAKRTHTVMEAYWQKNGLKDLPLRKALGME
;
A
#
# COMPACT_ATOMS: atom_id res chain seq x y z
N MET A 1 -3.58 -2.56 14.44
CA MET A 1 -2.17 -2.97 14.59
C MET A 1 -1.32 -1.73 14.51
N GLN A 2 -0.32 -1.61 15.37
CA GLN A 2 0.63 -0.51 15.36
C GLN A 2 2.04 -1.07 15.23
N VAL A 3 2.85 -0.45 14.38
CA VAL A 3 4.25 -0.82 14.16
C VAL A 3 5.10 0.42 14.40
N ASN A 4 5.94 0.39 15.44
CA ASN A 4 6.86 1.46 15.75
C ASN A 4 8.30 0.96 15.58
N GLN A 5 9.15 1.73 14.89
CA GLN A 5 10.57 1.41 14.82
C GLN A 5 11.28 1.88 16.08
N GLU A 6 11.90 0.96 16.81
CA GLU A 6 12.75 1.24 17.96
C GLU A 6 14.17 0.74 17.66
N LYS A 7 15.09 1.67 17.33
CA LYS A 7 16.49 1.38 16.98
C LYS A 7 16.61 0.38 15.82
N ASP A 8 16.91 -0.88 16.14
CA ASP A 8 17.22 -2.01 15.26
C ASP A 8 16.07 -3.02 15.13
N LYS A 9 14.90 -2.73 15.69
CA LYS A 9 13.72 -3.60 15.67
C LYS A 9 12.40 -2.84 15.50
N TYR A 10 11.37 -3.58 15.10
CA TYR A 10 9.99 -3.12 15.17
C TYR A 10 9.32 -3.63 16.46
N LYS A 11 8.73 -2.70 17.21
CA LYS A 11 7.79 -3.00 18.29
C LYS A 11 6.39 -2.97 17.70
N VAL A 12 5.73 -4.13 17.74
CA VAL A 12 4.42 -4.33 17.13
C VAL A 12 3.40 -4.62 18.20
N GLU A 13 2.31 -3.87 18.18
CA GLU A 13 1.15 -4.10 19.04
C GLU A 13 -0.07 -4.46 18.19
N ILE A 14 -0.62 -5.63 18.46
CA ILE A 14 -1.83 -6.16 17.84
C ILE A 14 -2.86 -6.29 18.95
N ARG A 15 -4.01 -5.66 18.76
CA ARG A 15 -5.20 -5.87 19.57
C ARG A 15 -6.25 -6.51 18.69
N SER A 16 -6.94 -7.54 19.19
CA SER A 16 -7.95 -8.28 18.44
C SER A 16 -9.03 -8.82 19.35
N TYR A 17 -10.30 -8.69 18.91
CA TYR A 17 -11.43 -9.33 19.56
C TYR A 17 -11.58 -10.80 19.16
N PHE A 18 -10.84 -11.28 18.16
CA PHE A 18 -10.84 -12.69 17.75
C PHE A 18 -9.97 -13.51 18.69
N GLU A 19 -10.56 -14.51 19.33
CA GLU A 19 -9.91 -15.36 20.34
C GLU A 19 -8.60 -16.00 19.85
N ASN A 20 -8.57 -16.46 18.59
CA ASN A 20 -7.38 -17.08 17.99
C ASN A 20 -6.22 -16.10 17.72
N GLU A 21 -6.52 -14.80 17.58
CA GLU A 21 -5.49 -13.77 17.38
C GLU A 21 -5.07 -13.16 18.71
N ALA A 22 -6.06 -12.83 19.56
CA ALA A 22 -5.92 -12.14 20.83
C ALA A 22 -5.03 -10.89 20.75
N ASP A 23 -4.62 -10.40 21.93
CA ASP A 23 -3.65 -9.33 22.05
C ASP A 23 -2.23 -9.88 21.93
N GLN A 24 -1.41 -9.28 21.05
CA GLN A 24 -0.02 -9.67 20.84
C GLN A 24 0.90 -8.45 20.92
N ASN A 25 2.04 -8.65 21.57
CA ASN A 25 3.16 -7.70 21.57
C ASN A 25 4.38 -8.43 21.01
N LEU A 26 4.87 -7.99 19.86
CA LEU A 26 5.97 -8.64 19.15
C LEU A 26 7.17 -7.68 19.04
N ASN A 27 8.37 -8.26 19.12
CA ASN A 27 9.61 -7.59 18.75
C ASN A 27 10.16 -8.29 17.53
N LEU A 28 10.22 -7.58 16.42
CA LEU A 28 10.58 -8.14 15.13
C LEU A 28 11.82 -7.47 14.55
N PRO A 29 12.68 -8.19 13.81
CA PRO A 29 13.81 -7.56 13.12
C PRO A 29 13.31 -6.55 12.09
N ILE A 30 14.13 -5.55 11.79
CA ILE A 30 13.82 -4.61 10.70
C ILE A 30 13.86 -5.36 9.36
N ALA A 31 12.78 -5.22 8.60
CA ALA A 31 12.67 -5.59 7.20
C ALA A 31 11.79 -4.55 6.49
N LEU A 32 11.64 -4.67 5.17
CA LEU A 32 10.80 -3.73 4.41
C LEU A 32 9.33 -3.86 4.87
N LEU A 33 8.65 -2.75 5.15
CA LEU A 33 7.19 -2.75 5.28
C LEU A 33 6.56 -2.51 3.90
N GLU A 34 5.48 -3.21 3.53
CA GLU A 34 4.77 -2.87 2.30
C GLU A 34 4.20 -1.45 2.36
N ASP A 35 3.73 -1.03 3.55
CA ASP A 35 3.12 0.29 3.76
C ASP A 35 4.14 1.45 3.63
N GLU A 36 5.46 1.21 3.79
CA GLU A 36 6.48 2.27 3.56
C GLU A 36 6.87 2.42 2.08
N VAL A 37 6.57 1.43 1.23
CA VAL A 37 6.86 1.48 -0.22
C VAL A 37 6.21 2.69 -0.86
N TRP A 38 4.98 3.01 -0.46
CA TRP A 38 4.23 4.18 -0.94
C TRP A 38 4.97 5.50 -0.69
N THR A 39 5.52 5.67 0.52
CA THR A 39 6.26 6.88 0.88
C THR A 39 7.62 6.92 0.20
N ARG A 40 8.35 5.79 0.19
CA ARG A 40 9.65 5.69 -0.49
C ARG A 40 9.53 6.01 -1.98
N LEU A 41 8.50 5.48 -2.65
CA LEU A 41 8.19 5.75 -4.05
C LEU A 41 8.01 7.25 -4.32
N ARG A 42 7.29 7.96 -3.45
CA ARG A 42 7.04 9.41 -3.61
C ARG A 42 8.27 10.27 -3.31
N MET A 43 9.18 9.79 -2.46
CA MET A 43 10.45 10.48 -2.17
C MET A 43 11.49 10.24 -3.27
N GLY A 44 11.55 9.02 -3.80
CA GLY A 44 12.49 8.62 -4.84
C GLY A 44 12.33 7.14 -5.21
N PRO A 45 11.79 6.82 -6.41
CA PRO A 45 11.50 5.44 -6.81
C PRO A 45 12.77 4.57 -6.98
N ASP A 46 13.93 5.19 -7.17
CA ASP A 46 15.20 4.46 -7.36
C ASP A 46 15.71 3.81 -6.06
N ALA A 47 15.16 4.19 -4.90
CA ALA A 47 15.47 3.59 -3.60
C ALA A 47 14.63 2.35 -3.28
N LEU A 48 13.70 1.95 -4.18
CA LEU A 48 12.85 0.78 -3.97
C LEU A 48 13.65 -0.51 -4.18
N PRO A 49 13.46 -1.52 -3.33
CA PRO A 49 14.20 -2.77 -3.47
C PRO A 49 13.71 -3.55 -4.69
N LEU A 50 14.65 -4.17 -5.40
CA LEU A 50 14.44 -4.95 -6.62
C LEU A 50 14.88 -6.40 -6.39
N GLY A 51 14.27 -7.34 -7.11
CA GLY A 51 14.55 -8.78 -6.97
C GLY A 51 13.87 -9.39 -5.73
N ALA A 52 14.49 -10.41 -5.15
CA ALA A 52 13.94 -11.10 -3.98
C ALA A 52 14.22 -10.29 -2.69
N VAL A 53 13.16 -9.97 -1.94
CA VAL A 53 13.23 -9.10 -0.76
C VAL A 53 12.32 -9.66 0.34
N GLN A 54 12.71 -9.54 1.61
CA GLN A 54 11.85 -9.88 2.74
C GLN A 54 10.97 -8.68 3.10
N VAL A 55 9.66 -8.87 3.06
CA VAL A 55 8.67 -7.80 3.27
C VAL A 55 7.68 -8.22 4.34
N TYR A 56 7.30 -7.31 5.22
CA TYR A 56 6.06 -7.40 5.98
C TYR A 56 4.92 -6.89 5.10
N PRO A 57 3.98 -7.76 4.65
CA PRO A 57 2.85 -7.34 3.84
C PRO A 57 2.00 -6.30 4.56
N SER A 58 1.15 -5.60 3.82
CA SER A 58 0.31 -4.53 4.38
C SER A 58 -0.45 -5.02 5.60
N ALA A 59 -0.41 -4.18 6.64
CA ALA A 59 -1.13 -4.40 7.87
C ALA A 59 -2.62 -4.70 7.64
N MET A 60 -3.21 -3.99 6.68
CA MET A 60 -4.61 -4.14 6.32
C MET A 60 -4.89 -5.53 5.73
N TYR A 61 -4.08 -5.96 4.76
CA TYR A 61 -4.25 -7.27 4.12
C TYR A 61 -4.11 -8.40 5.14
N LEU A 62 -3.06 -8.39 5.96
CA LEU A 62 -2.81 -9.46 6.93
C LEU A 62 -3.93 -9.61 7.93
N ARG A 63 -4.49 -8.48 8.41
CA ARG A 63 -5.61 -8.50 9.36
C ARG A 63 -6.93 -8.90 8.70
N LEU A 64 -7.21 -8.42 7.49
CA LEU A 64 -8.42 -8.80 6.76
C LEU A 64 -8.42 -10.29 6.41
N MET A 65 -7.25 -10.84 6.05
CA MET A 65 -7.09 -12.23 5.62
C MET A 65 -6.72 -13.19 6.76
N HIS A 66 -6.71 -12.71 8.01
CA HIS A 66 -6.31 -13.47 9.20
C HIS A 66 -4.97 -14.22 9.02
N LYS A 67 -3.97 -13.54 8.46
CA LYS A 67 -2.62 -14.06 8.24
C LYS A 67 -1.67 -13.61 9.35
N THR A 68 -0.69 -14.45 9.66
CA THR A 68 0.32 -14.15 10.68
C THR A 68 1.17 -12.95 10.26
N PHE A 69 1.43 -12.05 11.21
CA PHE A 69 2.33 -10.93 11.00
C PHE A 69 3.80 -11.39 11.05
N LYS A 70 4.34 -11.78 9.89
CA LYS A 70 5.74 -12.19 9.68
C LYS A 70 6.27 -11.61 8.37
N THR A 71 7.56 -11.77 8.11
CA THR A 71 8.13 -11.47 6.79
C THR A 71 7.75 -12.56 5.79
N TYR A 72 7.48 -12.14 4.56
CA TYR A 72 7.25 -12.99 3.42
C TYR A 72 8.23 -12.59 2.32
N THR A 73 8.75 -13.59 1.60
CA THR A 73 9.59 -13.33 0.43
C THR A 73 8.71 -12.76 -0.68
N ALA A 74 9.08 -11.57 -1.16
CA ALA A 74 8.45 -10.91 -2.29
C ALA A 74 9.45 -10.65 -3.41
N GLU A 75 8.97 -10.59 -4.65
CA GLU A 75 9.76 -10.16 -5.80
C GLU A 75 9.37 -8.73 -6.19
N GLY A 76 10.31 -7.80 -6.04
CA GLY A 76 10.17 -6.39 -6.42
C GLY A 76 10.66 -6.10 -7.84
N LYS A 77 9.86 -5.43 -8.66
CA LYS A 77 10.26 -5.01 -10.02
C LYS A 77 9.82 -3.58 -10.31
N LEU A 78 10.69 -2.82 -10.96
CA LEU A 78 10.42 -1.46 -11.41
C LEU A 78 10.54 -1.39 -12.93
N GLU A 79 9.44 -1.06 -13.61
CA GLU A 79 9.35 -1.09 -15.07
C GLU A 79 8.58 0.12 -15.61
N LYS A 80 8.65 0.32 -16.94
CA LYS A 80 7.79 1.31 -17.61
C LYS A 80 6.38 0.74 -17.68
N TYR A 81 5.38 1.56 -17.37
CA TYR A 81 3.99 1.11 -17.44
C TYR A 81 3.52 1.09 -18.91
N THR A 82 3.06 -0.07 -19.37
CA THR A 82 2.54 -0.29 -20.74
C THR A 82 1.07 -0.70 -20.76
N GLY A 83 0.38 -0.66 -19.62
CA GLY A 83 -1.03 -1.02 -19.53
C GLY A 83 -1.97 0.10 -19.99
N SER A 84 -3.25 -0.25 -20.16
CA SER A 84 -4.33 0.66 -20.58
C SER A 84 -5.21 1.15 -19.42
N GLU A 85 -4.97 0.67 -18.19
CA GLU A 85 -5.84 0.98 -17.05
C GLU A 85 -5.66 2.40 -16.52
N PHE A 86 -4.46 2.96 -16.68
CA PHE A 86 -4.12 4.31 -16.19
C PHE A 86 -3.70 5.19 -17.36
N ASN A 87 -4.24 6.41 -17.39
CA ASN A 87 -3.92 7.41 -18.39
C ASN A 87 -2.88 8.38 -17.84
N GLY A 88 -1.80 8.60 -18.59
CA GLY A 88 -0.77 9.56 -18.22
C GLY A 88 0.44 9.51 -19.14
N GLU A 89 1.17 10.62 -19.21
CA GLU A 89 2.42 10.67 -19.96
C GLU A 89 3.57 10.10 -19.12
N LYS A 90 4.32 9.14 -19.67
CA LYS A 90 5.53 8.57 -19.05
C LYS A 90 5.29 7.99 -17.64
N LEU A 91 4.42 6.99 -17.58
CA LEU A 91 4.13 6.25 -16.35
C LEU A 91 5.17 5.14 -16.08
N LYS A 92 5.44 4.89 -14.81
CA LYS A 92 6.22 3.76 -14.29
C LYS A 92 5.32 2.89 -13.41
N VAL A 93 5.70 1.62 -13.27
CA VAL A 93 5.04 0.68 -12.38
C VAL A 93 6.07 0.02 -11.47
N TYR A 94 5.78 0.02 -10.17
CA TYR A 94 6.49 -0.80 -9.20
C TYR A 94 5.60 -1.97 -8.80
N SER A 95 6.08 -3.19 -8.94
CA SER A 95 5.34 -4.40 -8.59
C SER A 95 6.01 -5.16 -7.45
N LEU A 96 5.18 -5.70 -6.55
CA LEU A 96 5.55 -6.62 -5.49
C LEU A 96 4.70 -7.88 -5.65
N SER A 97 5.35 -8.99 -5.96
CA SER A 97 4.71 -10.30 -6.05
C SER A 97 5.05 -11.13 -4.82
N PHE A 98 4.04 -11.68 -4.14
CA PHE A 98 4.17 -12.53 -2.96
C PHE A 98 3.71 -13.96 -3.31
N PRO A 99 4.63 -14.86 -3.71
CA PRO A 99 4.26 -16.22 -4.12
C PRO A 99 3.53 -17.02 -3.04
N GLU A 100 3.96 -16.92 -1.77
CA GLU A 100 3.34 -17.65 -0.64
C GLU A 100 1.90 -17.19 -0.36
N LEU A 101 1.56 -15.96 -0.72
CA LEU A 101 0.24 -15.36 -0.46
C LEU A 101 -0.67 -15.35 -1.70
N GLU A 102 -0.14 -15.80 -2.86
CA GLU A 102 -0.80 -15.68 -4.16
C GLU A 102 -1.29 -14.24 -4.42
N ARG A 103 -0.48 -13.25 -3.99
CA ARG A 103 -0.83 -11.83 -4.01
C ARG A 103 0.16 -11.04 -4.84
N LYS A 104 -0.35 -10.06 -5.59
CA LYS A 104 0.47 -9.10 -6.33
C LYS A 104 -0.05 -7.68 -6.09
N LEU A 105 0.85 -6.75 -5.85
CA LEU A 105 0.58 -5.32 -5.78
C LEU A 105 1.35 -4.63 -6.91
N GLU A 106 0.68 -3.78 -7.68
CA GLU A 106 1.27 -2.98 -8.74
C GLU A 106 0.89 -1.52 -8.55
N ILE A 107 1.87 -0.68 -8.27
CA ILE A 107 1.68 0.75 -8.02
C ILE A 107 2.10 1.51 -9.27
N VAL A 108 1.17 2.25 -9.87
CA VAL A 108 1.40 3.01 -11.10
C VAL A 108 1.52 4.49 -10.77
N PHE A 109 2.60 5.11 -11.25
CA PHE A 109 2.95 6.49 -10.89
C PHE A 109 3.65 7.24 -12.01
N GLN A 110 3.65 8.57 -11.93
CA GLN A 110 4.29 9.44 -12.91
C GLN A 110 5.82 9.44 -12.76
N ASN A 111 6.56 9.49 -13.86
CA ASN A 111 8.03 9.59 -13.86
C ASN A 111 8.57 11.03 -13.62
N LYS A 112 7.82 11.88 -12.92
CA LYS A 112 8.22 13.25 -12.58
C LYS A 112 7.92 13.50 -11.11
N THR A 113 8.81 14.19 -10.41
CA THR A 113 8.56 14.65 -9.03
C THR A 113 7.26 15.49 -9.00
N PRO A 114 6.34 15.26 -8.04
CA PRO A 114 6.47 14.48 -6.79
C PRO A 114 6.03 13.00 -6.90
N TYR A 115 6.26 12.37 -8.06
CA TYR A 115 5.94 10.98 -8.38
C TYR A 115 4.50 10.63 -8.01
N LEU A 116 3.56 11.42 -8.55
CA LEU A 116 2.14 11.24 -8.27
C LEU A 116 1.71 9.81 -8.63
N ILE A 117 1.05 9.16 -7.69
CA ILE A 117 0.48 7.82 -7.87
C ILE A 117 -0.84 7.99 -8.63
N GLU A 118 -0.92 7.41 -9.83
CA GLU A 118 -2.16 7.39 -10.60
C GLU A 118 -3.12 6.32 -10.10
N GLY A 119 -2.59 5.31 -9.45
CA GLY A 119 -3.39 4.28 -8.82
C GLY A 119 -2.59 3.02 -8.59
N TRP A 120 -3.31 1.96 -8.25
CA TRP A 120 -2.72 0.65 -8.05
C TRP A 120 -3.66 -0.45 -8.46
N ILE A 121 -3.07 -1.60 -8.75
CA ILE A 121 -3.74 -2.86 -9.00
C ILE A 121 -3.30 -3.83 -7.92
N GLU A 122 -4.27 -4.46 -7.27
CA GLU A 122 -4.01 -5.51 -6.29
C GLU A 122 -4.73 -6.79 -6.72
N THR A 123 -4.04 -7.92 -6.66
CA THR A 123 -4.64 -9.24 -6.81
C THR A 123 -4.40 -10.10 -5.58
N HIS A 124 -5.43 -10.79 -5.11
CA HIS A 124 -5.31 -11.77 -4.02
C HIS A 124 -6.47 -12.78 -4.07
N PRO A 125 -6.31 -13.99 -3.51
CA PRO A 125 -7.39 -14.96 -3.38
C PRO A 125 -8.42 -14.46 -2.37
N ALA A 126 -9.70 -14.49 -2.75
CA ALA A 126 -10.77 -14.08 -1.87
C ALA A 126 -11.05 -15.09 -0.75
N LEU A 127 -11.52 -14.60 0.40
CA LEU A 127 -11.80 -15.44 1.57
C LEU A 127 -12.91 -16.49 1.32
N ALA A 128 -13.92 -16.15 0.53
CA ALA A 128 -15.12 -16.99 0.39
C ALA A 128 -14.89 -18.25 -0.47
N ASP A 129 -14.24 -18.09 -1.63
CA ASP A 129 -14.14 -19.12 -2.68
C ASP A 129 -12.71 -19.36 -3.17
N LYS A 130 -11.72 -18.66 -2.60
CA LYS A 130 -10.30 -18.71 -2.99
C LYS A 130 -10.04 -18.33 -4.46
N GLN A 131 -11.01 -17.74 -5.15
CA GLN A 131 -10.79 -17.22 -6.50
C GLN A 131 -9.95 -15.95 -6.42
N VAL A 132 -8.97 -15.83 -7.31
CA VAL A 132 -8.14 -14.62 -7.41
C VAL A 132 -9.02 -13.48 -7.91
N ARG A 133 -9.13 -12.42 -7.11
CA ARG A 133 -9.83 -11.19 -7.49
C ARG A 133 -8.82 -10.08 -7.71
N GLN A 134 -9.20 -9.15 -8.57
CA GLN A 134 -8.42 -7.97 -8.89
C GLN A 134 -9.18 -6.73 -8.44
N THR A 135 -8.49 -5.83 -7.73
CA THR A 135 -8.97 -4.50 -7.39
C THR A 135 -8.11 -3.48 -8.12
N ILE A 136 -8.76 -2.53 -8.79
CA ILE A 136 -8.09 -1.43 -9.47
C ILE A 136 -8.58 -0.14 -8.82
N ALA A 137 -7.66 0.60 -8.20
CA ALA A 137 -7.94 1.92 -7.66
C ALA A 137 -7.30 2.97 -8.55
N LYS A 138 -8.09 3.97 -8.99
CA LYS A 138 -7.65 5.04 -9.89
C LYS A 138 -7.83 6.39 -9.21
N ARG A 139 -6.83 7.25 -9.33
CA ARG A 139 -6.89 8.65 -8.88
C ARG A 139 -7.82 9.43 -9.82
N THR A 140 -8.87 10.02 -9.27
CA THR A 140 -9.85 10.82 -10.04
C THR A 140 -9.55 12.31 -9.97
N HIS A 141 -9.33 12.82 -8.75
CA HIS A 141 -9.09 14.23 -8.49
C HIS A 141 -7.86 14.42 -7.59
N THR A 142 -7.25 15.60 -7.66
CA THR A 142 -6.20 16.03 -6.72
C THR A 142 -6.28 17.52 -6.57
N VAL A 143 -6.43 17.98 -5.35
CA VAL A 143 -6.61 19.39 -5.02
C VAL A 143 -5.65 19.73 -3.88
N MET A 144 -4.88 20.80 -4.07
CA MET A 144 -3.99 21.32 -3.04
C MET A 144 -4.63 22.57 -2.43
N GLU A 145 -5.11 22.46 -1.20
CA GLU A 145 -5.79 23.56 -0.50
C GLU A 145 -5.39 23.62 0.98
N ALA A 146 -5.64 24.78 1.60
CA ALA A 146 -5.43 25.00 3.04
C ALA A 146 -6.49 24.26 3.88
N TYR A 147 -6.43 22.93 3.94
CA TYR A 147 -7.43 22.07 4.58
C TYR A 147 -7.82 22.53 6.00
N TRP A 148 -6.85 22.86 6.86
CA TRP A 148 -7.11 23.29 8.23
C TRP A 148 -7.90 24.59 8.35
N GLN A 149 -7.94 25.41 7.30
CA GLN A 149 -8.76 26.62 7.24
C GLN A 149 -10.12 26.38 6.55
N LYS A 150 -10.30 25.23 5.90
CA LYS A 150 -11.42 24.89 5.02
C LYS A 150 -12.08 23.54 5.36
N ASN A 151 -12.02 23.12 6.63
CA ASN A 151 -12.60 21.86 7.10
C ASN A 151 -13.93 22.04 7.86
N GLY A 152 -14.54 23.22 7.81
CA GLY A 152 -15.81 23.51 8.48
C GLY A 152 -17.03 23.05 7.68
N LEU A 153 -18.22 23.07 8.32
CA LEU A 153 -19.49 22.74 7.64
C LEU A 153 -19.80 23.66 6.46
N LYS A 154 -19.38 24.94 6.53
CA LYS A 154 -19.52 25.92 5.44
C LYS A 154 -18.72 25.54 4.18
N ASP A 155 -17.69 24.71 4.35
CA ASP A 155 -16.77 24.30 3.30
C ASP A 155 -17.17 22.95 2.66
N LEU A 156 -18.31 22.36 3.08
CA LEU A 156 -18.89 21.16 2.46
C LEU A 156 -18.95 21.22 0.92
N PRO A 157 -19.30 22.36 0.27
CA PRO A 157 -19.30 22.43 -1.18
C PRO A 157 -17.95 22.12 -1.85
N LEU A 158 -16.83 22.24 -1.14
CA LEU A 158 -15.50 21.89 -1.67
C LEU A 158 -15.33 20.39 -1.92
N ARG A 159 -16.12 19.54 -1.26
CA ARG A 159 -16.14 18.08 -1.49
C ARG A 159 -16.53 17.74 -2.91
N LYS A 160 -17.41 18.54 -3.52
CA LYS A 160 -17.80 18.40 -4.93
C LYS A 160 -16.61 18.51 -5.87
N ALA A 161 -15.62 19.35 -5.56
CA ALA A 161 -14.40 19.47 -6.36
C ALA A 161 -13.52 18.21 -6.32
N LEU A 162 -13.73 17.33 -5.34
CA LEU A 162 -13.08 16.01 -5.22
C LEU A 162 -13.95 14.87 -5.78
N GLY A 163 -15.12 15.18 -6.34
CA GLY A 163 -16.11 14.19 -6.75
C GLY A 163 -16.78 13.47 -5.58
N MET A 164 -16.80 14.10 -4.40
CA MET A 164 -17.49 13.63 -3.20
C MET A 164 -18.72 14.51 -2.95
N GLU A 165 -19.78 13.96 -2.34
CA GLU A 165 -21.06 14.67 -2.09
C GLU A 165 -20.92 15.92 -1.21
#